data_AF-A0A539EGQ0-F1
#
_entry.id   AF-A0A539EGQ0-F1
#
_cell.length_a   1.000
_cell.length_b   1.000
_cell.length_c   1.000
_cell.angle_alpha   90.00
_cell.angle_beta   90.00
_cell.angle_gamma   90.00
#
_symmetry.space_group_name_H-M   'P 1'
#
loop_
_entity.id
_entity.type
_entity.pdbx_description
1 polymer ?
#
loop_
_entity_poly.entity_id
_entity_poly.type
_entity_poly.pdbx_seq_one_letter_code
_entity_poly.pdbx_strand_id
1 'polypeptide(L)'
;MGTLALALAALASSAAAEQGSECSAPMYAEQMAAAVAEVSEKAPEAAEASLKRLENAPKKEEGLRGHPGLAALLSVRAKGAAIKRAVYCGGKGAHWVGVEAADGRVFRLPLGADGDPGGVDLARMEERRLGPQGPERGRVLSRDAQGVALASLMGSPAALVSASAFSLAAEGAFRDSLARVPSPVAVPARPFAEYCKGARCRSKKARVTIDTDGYIVDPAVRAIVSSKDYDRHYQPRTAMSYAGAEGPARYLDATRIPYVVKHRDSPWALGDLVLVEHQGRSVVAIVGDTGRRRRINEISHAAATALGIDPHGNTGGSPDPVTVTRLGNLRLRRPESEAQIFAALEAMQTWVGGDKAMAQGNSADFYGVRGGLK
;
A
#
# COMPACT_ATOMS: atom_id res chain seq x y z
N MET A 1 -40.69 -55.94 32.06
CA MET A 1 -41.65 -55.20 31.21
C MET A 1 -41.63 -53.75 31.65
N GLY A 2 -41.45 -52.81 30.73
CA GLY A 2 -41.60 -51.37 31.01
C GLY A 2 -40.36 -50.54 30.70
N THR A 3 -40.34 -50.02 29.48
CA THR A 3 -39.47 -48.97 28.90
C THR A 3 -39.45 -47.66 29.70
N LEU A 4 -38.27 -47.08 29.91
CA LEU A 4 -38.06 -45.63 29.77
C LEU A 4 -36.58 -45.34 29.48
N ALA A 5 -36.29 -45.04 28.21
CA ALA A 5 -35.07 -44.42 27.77
C ALA A 5 -35.30 -42.91 27.74
N LEU A 6 -34.42 -42.11 28.35
CA LEU A 6 -34.24 -40.71 27.99
C LEU A 6 -32.75 -40.34 28.15
N ALA A 7 -32.24 -39.70 27.11
CA ALA A 7 -30.84 -39.51 26.81
C ALA A 7 -30.13 -38.49 27.71
N LEU A 8 -28.95 -38.84 28.22
CA LEU A 8 -27.89 -37.89 28.57
C LEU A 8 -26.89 -37.86 27.41
N ALA A 9 -27.05 -36.87 26.52
CA ALA A 9 -26.07 -36.50 25.53
C ALA A 9 -25.87 -34.97 25.59
N ALA A 10 -24.59 -34.56 25.59
CA ALA A 10 -24.09 -33.22 25.31
C ALA A 10 -24.38 -32.09 26.32
N LEU A 11 -23.49 -31.95 27.32
CA LEU A 11 -23.12 -30.65 27.88
C LEU A 11 -21.67 -30.34 27.47
N ALA A 12 -21.49 -30.09 26.18
CA ALA A 12 -20.33 -29.43 25.62
C ALA A 12 -20.84 -28.50 24.52
N SER A 13 -21.40 -27.35 24.91
CA SER A 13 -21.62 -26.17 24.06
C SER A 13 -22.32 -25.07 24.84
N SER A 14 -21.55 -24.10 25.33
CA SER A 14 -21.88 -22.67 25.29
C SER A 14 -20.77 -21.79 25.89
N ALA A 15 -19.51 -22.11 25.58
CA ALA A 15 -18.45 -21.09 25.52
C ALA A 15 -18.57 -20.39 24.15
N ALA A 16 -19.66 -19.65 23.96
CA ALA A 16 -19.93 -18.85 22.77
C ALA A 16 -20.39 -17.46 23.22
N ALA A 17 -19.53 -16.76 23.97
CA ALA A 17 -19.85 -15.42 24.46
C ALA A 17 -18.60 -14.55 24.72
N GLU A 18 -17.57 -14.64 23.87
CA GLU A 18 -16.49 -13.61 23.81
C GLU A 18 -16.09 -13.23 22.36
N GLN A 19 -16.90 -13.58 21.36
CA GLN A 19 -16.59 -13.34 19.94
C GLN A 19 -17.10 -11.98 19.42
N GLY A 20 -16.70 -10.89 20.08
CA GLY A 20 -17.10 -9.53 19.70
C GLY A 20 -16.30 -8.90 18.55
N SER A 21 -15.08 -9.37 18.28
CA SER A 21 -14.18 -8.73 17.30
C SER A 21 -13.11 -9.63 16.69
N GLU A 22 -13.08 -10.93 17.01
CA GLU A 22 -12.03 -11.82 16.51
C GLU A 22 -12.33 -12.21 15.06
N CYS A 23 -11.75 -11.45 14.15
CA CYS A 23 -11.60 -11.88 12.78
C CYS A 23 -10.52 -12.96 12.71
N SER A 24 -10.91 -14.20 12.42
CA SER A 24 -9.99 -15.33 12.32
C SER A 24 -9.06 -15.27 11.09
N ALA A 25 -9.39 -14.43 10.11
CA ALA A 25 -8.61 -14.22 8.89
C ALA A 25 -8.72 -12.74 8.43
N PRO A 26 -8.00 -11.81 9.09
CA PRO A 26 -7.99 -10.41 8.68
C PRO A 26 -7.35 -10.28 7.30
N MET A 27 -7.99 -9.53 6.42
CA MET A 27 -7.47 -9.21 5.10
C MET A 27 -7.24 -7.70 5.00
N TYR A 28 -6.32 -7.30 4.12
CA TYR A 28 -6.09 -5.90 3.77
C TYR A 28 -5.78 -4.98 4.96
N ALA A 29 -5.02 -5.47 5.95
CA ALA A 29 -4.80 -4.75 7.21
C ALA A 29 -4.17 -3.37 6.99
N GLU A 30 -3.17 -3.26 6.09
CA GLU A 30 -2.52 -1.99 5.76
C GLU A 30 -3.46 -1.04 5.03
N GLN A 31 -4.22 -1.52 4.04
CA GLN A 31 -5.18 -0.70 3.31
C GLN A 31 -6.32 -0.22 4.23
N MET A 32 -6.77 -1.06 5.17
CA MET A 32 -7.75 -0.67 6.18
C MET A 32 -7.20 0.38 7.15
N ALA A 33 -5.94 0.25 7.58
CA ALA A 33 -5.29 1.25 8.43
C ALA A 33 -5.17 2.61 7.71
N ALA A 34 -4.78 2.60 6.43
CA ALA A 34 -4.72 3.81 5.60
C ALA A 34 -6.11 4.45 5.45
N ALA A 35 -7.16 3.64 5.19
CA ALA A 35 -8.52 4.13 5.08
C ALA A 35 -9.05 4.70 6.41
N VAL A 36 -8.70 4.09 7.55
CA VAL A 36 -9.03 4.62 8.88
C VAL A 36 -8.38 5.99 9.08
N ALA A 37 -7.10 6.15 8.76
CA ALA A 37 -6.41 7.43 8.85
C ALA A 37 -7.10 8.50 7.99
N GLU A 38 -7.38 8.18 6.72
CA GLU A 38 -8.02 9.10 5.78
C GLU A 38 -9.43 9.54 6.22
N VAL A 39 -10.25 8.61 6.72
CA VAL A 39 -11.64 8.91 7.13
C VAL A 39 -11.68 9.62 8.48
N SER A 40 -10.75 9.30 9.39
CA SER A 40 -10.73 9.90 10.74
C SER A 40 -10.48 11.40 10.70
N GLU A 41 -9.75 11.90 9.69
CA GLU A 41 -9.50 13.33 9.50
C GLU A 41 -10.69 14.11 8.94
N LYS A 42 -11.70 13.44 8.36
CA LYS A 42 -12.85 14.11 7.75
C LYS A 42 -13.83 14.60 8.82
N ALA A 43 -14.45 15.76 8.61
CA ALA A 43 -15.62 16.17 9.40
C ALA A 43 -16.83 15.25 9.10
N PRO A 44 -17.79 15.06 10.03
CA PRO A 44 -18.97 14.21 9.81
C PRO A 44 -19.74 14.55 8.52
N GLU A 45 -19.93 15.83 8.22
CA GLU A 45 -20.65 16.31 7.03
C GLU A 45 -19.86 16.00 5.74
N ALA A 46 -18.53 16.10 5.79
CA ALA A 46 -17.65 15.74 4.67
C ALA A 46 -17.61 14.22 4.44
N ALA A 47 -17.76 13.43 5.50
CA ALA A 47 -17.91 11.99 5.40
C ALA A 47 -19.26 11.61 4.77
N GLU A 48 -20.36 12.26 5.15
CA GLU A 48 -21.67 12.07 4.54
C GLU A 48 -21.68 12.44 3.04
N ALA A 49 -21.05 13.56 2.68
CA ALA A 49 -20.91 13.97 1.27
C ALA A 49 -20.09 12.96 0.46
N SER A 50 -19.04 12.38 1.05
CA SER A 50 -18.26 11.31 0.43
C SER A 50 -19.07 10.02 0.28
N LEU A 51 -19.91 9.68 1.26
CA LEU A 51 -20.80 8.52 1.22
C LEU A 51 -21.82 8.65 0.07
N LYS A 52 -22.49 9.80 -0.08
CA LYS A 52 -23.42 10.07 -1.20
C LYS A 52 -22.74 9.98 -2.56
N ARG A 53 -21.47 10.41 -2.68
CA ARG A 53 -20.71 10.26 -3.92
C ARG A 53 -20.42 8.80 -4.23
N LEU A 54 -20.09 7.98 -3.23
CA LEU A 54 -19.88 6.54 -3.40
C LEU A 54 -21.16 5.81 -3.82
N GLU A 55 -22.32 6.17 -3.27
CA GLU A 55 -23.61 5.55 -3.64
C GLU A 55 -23.99 5.80 -5.11
N ASN A 56 -23.58 6.95 -5.66
CA ASN A 56 -23.88 7.35 -7.03
C ASN A 56 -22.79 6.96 -8.04
N ALA A 57 -21.69 6.35 -7.59
CA ALA A 57 -20.60 5.94 -8.46
C ALA A 57 -20.98 4.73 -9.32
N PRO A 58 -20.54 4.64 -10.59
CA PRO A 58 -20.78 3.48 -11.43
C PRO A 58 -20.14 2.22 -10.81
N LYS A 59 -20.92 1.14 -10.71
CA LYS A 59 -20.56 -0.13 -10.02
C LYS A 59 -19.31 -0.88 -10.53
N LYS A 60 -18.52 -0.33 -11.44
CA LYS A 60 -17.39 -1.00 -12.11
C LYS A 60 -15.99 -0.45 -11.77
N GLU A 61 -15.87 0.59 -10.94
CA GLU A 61 -14.62 1.27 -10.53
C GLU A 61 -14.77 1.63 -9.03
N GLU A 62 -13.87 1.44 -8.05
CA GLU A 62 -12.42 1.15 -7.94
C GLU A 62 -12.12 0.28 -6.67
N GLY A 63 -10.84 -0.07 -6.44
CA GLY A 63 -10.34 -0.85 -5.27
C GLY A 63 -10.46 -0.17 -3.90
N LEU A 64 -10.41 -0.79 -2.70
CA LEU A 64 -10.53 -2.20 -2.26
C LEU A 64 -11.85 -2.78 -2.76
N ARG A 65 -11.79 -3.53 -3.86
CA ARG A 65 -12.84 -3.50 -4.90
C ARG A 65 -14.26 -3.57 -4.35
N GLY A 66 -14.93 -2.42 -4.34
CA GLY A 66 -16.38 -2.37 -4.28
C GLY A 66 -17.09 -1.38 -3.36
N HIS A 67 -16.51 -0.40 -2.69
CA HIS A 67 -17.21 0.51 -1.72
C HIS A 67 -17.38 0.09 -0.25
N PRO A 68 -17.46 -1.17 0.22
CA PRO A 68 -18.01 -1.44 1.54
C PRO A 68 -17.10 -1.12 2.73
N GLY A 69 -15.79 -1.33 2.60
CA GLY A 69 -14.83 -0.98 3.66
C GLY A 69 -14.83 0.52 3.91
N LEU A 70 -14.68 1.30 2.83
CA LEU A 70 -14.71 2.76 2.89
C LEU A 70 -16.10 3.29 3.27
N ALA A 71 -17.18 2.72 2.73
CA ALA A 71 -18.55 3.10 3.07
C ALA A 71 -18.88 2.81 4.54
N ALA A 72 -18.40 1.70 5.12
CA ALA A 72 -18.56 1.41 6.54
C ALA A 72 -17.89 2.49 7.40
N LEU A 73 -16.63 2.83 7.08
CA LEU A 73 -15.89 3.88 7.79
C LEU A 73 -16.61 5.23 7.67
N LEU A 74 -16.99 5.63 6.45
CA LEU A 74 -17.71 6.89 6.20
C LEU A 74 -19.07 6.92 6.88
N SER A 75 -19.80 5.79 6.96
CA SER A 75 -21.09 5.70 7.66
C SER A 75 -20.93 5.92 9.16
N VAL A 76 -19.91 5.29 9.77
CA VAL A 76 -19.59 5.49 11.19
C VAL A 76 -19.17 6.93 11.45
N ARG A 77 -18.35 7.51 10.57
CA ARG A 77 -17.91 8.90 10.69
C ARG A 77 -19.03 9.92 10.49
N ALA A 78 -19.92 9.69 9.52
CA ALA A 78 -21.10 10.52 9.26
C ALA A 78 -22.08 10.53 10.45
N LYS A 79 -22.13 9.44 11.22
CA LYS A 79 -22.86 9.37 12.51
C LYS A 79 -22.16 10.10 13.67
N GLY A 80 -21.09 10.85 13.40
CA GLY A 80 -20.34 11.63 14.38
C GLY A 80 -19.39 10.82 15.27
N ALA A 81 -19.17 9.53 14.99
CA ALA A 81 -18.26 8.71 15.76
C ALA A 81 -16.80 8.90 15.29
N ALA A 82 -15.86 8.99 16.25
CA ALA A 82 -14.43 8.88 15.94
C ALA A 82 -14.07 7.41 15.76
N ILE A 83 -13.33 7.07 14.71
CA ILE A 83 -12.96 5.69 14.40
C ILE A 83 -11.65 5.38 15.13
N LYS A 84 -11.64 4.29 15.92
CA LYS A 84 -10.44 3.83 16.63
C LYS A 84 -9.67 2.80 15.81
N ARG A 85 -10.38 1.83 15.22
CA ARG A 85 -9.82 0.83 14.31
C ARG A 85 -10.90 0.22 13.44
N ALA A 86 -10.49 -0.42 12.36
CA ALA A 86 -11.37 -1.23 11.54
C ALA A 86 -10.64 -2.48 11.03
N VAL A 87 -11.42 -3.52 10.74
CA VAL A 87 -10.94 -4.79 10.21
C VAL A 87 -11.83 -5.22 9.06
N TYR A 88 -11.20 -5.68 7.99
CA TYR A 88 -11.90 -6.42 6.93
C TYR A 88 -11.68 -7.91 7.19
N CYS A 89 -12.77 -8.66 7.28
CA CYS A 89 -12.72 -10.10 7.52
C CYS A 89 -13.25 -10.87 6.32
N GLY A 90 -12.52 -11.90 5.88
CA GLY A 90 -12.94 -12.78 4.80
C GLY A 90 -12.60 -14.23 5.07
N GLY A 91 -13.50 -15.14 4.71
CA GLY A 91 -13.34 -16.59 4.89
C GLY A 91 -14.42 -17.38 4.16
N LYS A 92 -14.42 -18.72 4.30
CA LYS A 92 -15.40 -19.61 3.66
C LYS A 92 -16.84 -19.29 4.15
N GLY A 93 -17.53 -18.40 3.46
CA GLY A 93 -18.97 -18.18 3.56
C GLY A 93 -19.44 -16.85 4.16
N ALA A 94 -18.55 -15.94 4.59
CA ALA A 94 -18.97 -14.61 5.03
C ALA A 94 -17.84 -13.59 4.97
N HIS A 95 -18.08 -12.48 4.29
CA HIS A 95 -17.25 -11.29 4.32
C HIS A 95 -17.93 -10.25 5.22
N TRP A 96 -17.16 -9.49 6.01
CA TRP A 96 -17.70 -8.39 6.81
C TRP A 96 -16.64 -7.34 7.14
N VAL A 97 -17.09 -6.12 7.40
CA VAL A 97 -16.25 -5.03 7.90
C VAL A 97 -16.65 -4.73 9.34
N GLY A 98 -15.68 -4.75 10.25
CA GLY A 98 -15.85 -4.32 11.63
C GLY A 98 -15.24 -2.95 11.83
N VAL A 99 -15.96 -2.05 12.48
CA VAL A 99 -15.45 -0.73 12.86
C VAL A 99 -15.65 -0.55 14.36
N GLU A 100 -14.57 -0.28 15.09
CA GLU A 100 -14.63 0.11 16.50
C GLU A 100 -14.49 1.63 16.60
N ALA A 101 -15.48 2.27 17.21
CA ALA A 101 -15.44 3.68 17.51
C ALA A 101 -14.72 3.95 18.84
N ALA A 102 -14.18 5.16 18.98
CA ALA A 102 -13.46 5.60 20.17
C ALA A 102 -14.35 5.61 21.44
N ASP A 103 -15.67 5.68 21.28
CA ASP A 103 -16.65 5.62 22.37
C ASP A 103 -17.04 4.18 22.77
N GLY A 104 -16.35 3.17 22.23
CA GLY A 104 -16.57 1.76 22.57
C GLY A 104 -17.70 1.08 21.81
N ARG A 105 -18.37 1.78 20.87
CA ARG A 105 -19.31 1.16 19.95
C ARG A 105 -18.60 0.31 18.91
N VAL A 106 -19.19 -0.82 18.58
CA VAL A 106 -18.71 -1.69 17.50
C VAL A 106 -19.80 -1.79 16.45
N PHE A 107 -19.43 -1.52 15.21
CA PHE A 107 -20.28 -1.63 14.03
C PHE A 107 -19.82 -2.81 13.19
N ARG A 108 -20.77 -3.61 12.73
CA ARG A 108 -20.49 -4.72 11.82
C ARG A 108 -21.33 -4.56 10.56
N LEU A 109 -20.66 -4.54 9.41
CA LEU A 109 -21.28 -4.49 8.10
C LEU A 109 -21.09 -5.83 7.39
N PRO A 110 -22.13 -6.67 7.25
CA PRO A 110 -22.04 -7.89 6.48
C PRO A 110 -21.89 -7.58 4.99
N LEU A 111 -21.03 -8.31 4.31
CA LEU A 111 -20.83 -8.25 2.86
C LEU A 111 -21.36 -9.54 2.21
N GLY A 112 -21.69 -9.48 0.93
CA GLY A 112 -22.19 -10.63 0.17
C GLY A 112 -21.20 -11.82 0.14
N ALA A 113 -21.68 -13.00 -0.25
CA ALA A 113 -20.91 -14.25 -0.25
C ALA A 113 -19.61 -14.17 -1.10
N ASP A 114 -19.61 -13.34 -2.14
CA ASP A 114 -18.46 -13.12 -3.03
C ASP A 114 -17.60 -11.91 -2.62
N GLY A 115 -17.90 -11.29 -1.48
CA GLY A 115 -17.41 -9.94 -1.15
C GLY A 115 -18.00 -8.86 -2.06
N ASP A 116 -18.98 -9.22 -2.90
CA ASP A 116 -19.63 -8.31 -3.85
C ASP A 116 -20.39 -7.22 -3.08
N PRO A 117 -20.10 -5.94 -3.36
CA PRO A 117 -20.79 -4.80 -2.76
C PRO A 117 -22.20 -4.52 -3.27
N GLY A 118 -22.64 -5.19 -4.34
CA GLY A 118 -23.84 -4.84 -5.12
C GLY A 118 -25.17 -4.87 -4.37
N GLY A 119 -25.19 -5.21 -3.07
CA GLY A 119 -26.37 -5.27 -2.22
C GLY A 119 -26.14 -4.89 -0.76
N VAL A 120 -25.13 -4.06 -0.46
CA VAL A 120 -24.87 -3.62 0.92
C VAL A 120 -25.93 -2.60 1.35
N ASP A 121 -26.92 -3.07 2.10
CA ASP A 121 -27.89 -2.23 2.78
C ASP A 121 -27.21 -1.62 4.02
N LEU A 122 -26.77 -0.36 3.91
CA LEU A 122 -26.16 0.38 5.02
C LEU A 122 -27.14 0.54 6.21
N ALA A 123 -28.45 0.37 6.00
CA ALA A 123 -29.43 0.33 7.08
C ALA A 123 -29.32 -0.97 7.92
N ARG A 124 -28.64 -2.02 7.41
CA ARG A 124 -28.36 -3.27 8.15
C ARG A 124 -27.04 -3.23 8.94
N MET A 125 -26.38 -2.07 9.05
CA MET A 125 -25.20 -1.95 9.91
C MET A 125 -25.63 -2.16 11.37
N GLU A 126 -25.26 -3.30 11.94
CA GLU A 126 -25.58 -3.64 13.32
C GLU A 126 -24.68 -2.83 14.26
N GLU A 127 -25.29 -1.97 15.07
CA GLU A 127 -24.62 -1.26 16.16
C GLU A 127 -24.76 -2.09 17.45
N ARG A 128 -23.63 -2.50 18.02
CA ARG A 128 -23.59 -3.07 19.36
C ARG A 128 -22.76 -2.18 20.27
N ARG A 129 -23.32 -1.84 21.44
CA ARG A 129 -22.52 -1.33 22.56
C ARG A 129 -21.86 -2.51 23.25
N LEU A 130 -20.55 -2.49 23.36
CA LEU A 130 -19.86 -3.36 24.31
C LEU A 130 -20.33 -2.94 25.70
N GLY A 131 -21.01 -3.84 26.41
CA GLY A 131 -21.47 -3.56 27.77
C GLY A 131 -20.28 -3.23 28.69
N PRO A 132 -20.50 -2.50 29.79
CA PRO A 132 -19.45 -2.20 30.76
C PRO A 132 -19.05 -3.50 31.47
N GLN A 133 -18.05 -4.22 30.95
CA GLN A 133 -17.34 -5.21 31.73
C GLN A 133 -16.23 -4.47 32.48
N GLY A 134 -16.49 -4.23 33.77
CA GLY A 134 -15.49 -3.65 34.68
C GLY A 134 -14.33 -4.62 34.89
N PRO A 135 -13.10 -4.11 35.13
CA PRO A 135 -12.00 -4.98 35.52
C PRO A 135 -12.21 -5.44 36.96
N GLU A 136 -12.36 -6.75 37.17
CA GLU A 136 -12.19 -7.32 38.49
C GLU A 136 -10.78 -7.05 39.01
N ARG A 137 -10.75 -6.65 40.29
CA ARG A 137 -9.57 -6.23 41.03
C ARG A 137 -8.62 -7.41 41.24
N GLY A 138 -7.55 -7.46 40.46
CA GLY A 138 -6.34 -8.22 40.75
C GLY A 138 -5.33 -7.36 41.51
N ARG A 139 -5.29 -7.52 42.82
CA ARG A 139 -4.40 -6.87 43.80
C ARG A 139 -2.94 -7.25 43.54
N VAL A 140 -2.06 -6.28 43.23
CA VAL A 140 -0.61 -6.40 43.46
C VAL A 140 -0.11 -5.12 44.13
N LEU A 141 0.71 -5.35 45.15
CA LEU A 141 1.11 -4.44 46.22
C LEU A 141 2.11 -3.37 45.75
N SER A 142 1.97 -2.19 46.35
CA SER A 142 2.94 -1.11 46.42
C SER A 142 4.30 -1.55 46.98
N ARG A 143 5.40 -0.99 46.48
CA ARG A 143 6.32 -0.14 47.28
C ARG A 143 7.53 0.38 46.48
N ASP A 144 7.83 1.66 46.76
CA ASP A 144 9.13 2.31 46.90
C ASP A 144 10.06 2.52 45.67
N ALA A 145 10.12 3.79 45.24
CA ALA A 145 11.35 4.61 45.09
C ALA A 145 10.89 6.04 44.68
N GLN A 146 10.88 7.05 45.57
CA GLN A 146 11.99 8.00 45.80
C GLN A 146 12.75 8.28 44.49
N GLY A 147 12.63 9.39 43.78
CA GLY A 147 12.59 10.79 44.21
C GLY A 147 13.95 11.42 43.92
N VAL A 148 14.08 12.22 42.84
CA VAL A 148 15.05 13.34 42.73
C VAL A 148 14.48 14.40 41.79
N ALA A 149 14.57 15.65 42.24
CA ALA A 149 14.05 16.85 41.61
C ALA A 149 15.02 17.49 40.60
N LEU A 150 14.41 18.29 39.72
CA LEU A 150 14.89 19.51 39.04
C LEU A 150 16.34 19.98 39.27
N ALA A 151 17.02 20.26 38.15
CA ALA A 151 17.93 21.39 38.04
C ALA A 151 17.86 22.00 36.63
N SER A 152 17.33 23.23 36.56
CA SER A 152 17.56 24.17 35.46
C SER A 152 19.05 24.50 35.35
N LEU A 153 19.55 24.70 34.12
CA LEU A 153 20.66 25.62 33.86
C LEU A 153 20.58 26.12 32.41
N MET A 154 20.25 27.40 32.29
CA MET A 154 20.54 28.21 31.11
C MET A 154 22.05 28.39 30.96
N GLY A 155 22.54 28.39 29.72
CA GLY A 155 23.90 28.78 29.40
C GLY A 155 24.35 28.32 28.02
N SER A 156 23.96 29.04 26.97
CA SER A 156 24.65 28.98 25.68
C SER A 156 26.02 29.65 25.79
N PRO A 157 27.01 29.16 25.03
CA PRO A 157 27.66 30.08 24.09
C PRO A 157 27.77 29.50 22.67
N ALA A 158 27.51 30.40 21.73
CA ALA A 158 27.99 30.50 20.36
C ALA A 158 28.51 29.23 19.65
N ALA A 159 27.71 28.85 18.66
CA ALA A 159 28.02 28.00 17.53
C ALA A 159 29.28 28.44 16.76
N LEU A 160 30.31 27.61 16.80
CA LEU A 160 31.17 27.35 15.65
C LEU A 160 30.79 25.96 15.13
N VAL A 161 29.61 25.86 14.53
CA VAL A 161 29.18 24.65 13.83
C VAL A 161 29.87 24.68 12.48
N SER A 162 30.96 23.92 12.37
CA SER A 162 31.66 23.65 11.11
C SER A 162 30.66 23.27 10.02
N ALA A 163 30.88 23.71 8.79
CA ALA A 163 30.09 23.35 7.61
C ALA A 163 29.90 21.81 7.46
N SER A 164 30.83 21.01 8.02
CA SER A 164 30.75 19.55 8.08
C SER A 164 29.59 19.04 8.94
N ALA A 165 29.26 19.73 10.05
CA ALA A 165 28.18 19.34 10.94
C ALA A 165 26.80 19.74 10.40
N PHE A 166 26.71 20.85 9.66
CA PHE A 166 25.52 21.17 8.87
C PHE A 166 25.31 20.17 7.73
N SER A 167 26.39 19.72 7.06
CA SER A 167 26.30 18.70 6.02
C SER A 167 25.84 17.36 6.57
N LEU A 168 26.36 16.91 7.71
CA LEU A 168 25.92 15.67 8.36
C LEU A 168 24.49 15.76 8.90
N ALA A 169 24.08 16.91 9.43
CA ALA A 169 22.69 17.13 9.85
C ALA A 169 21.73 17.20 8.66
N ALA A 170 22.16 17.77 7.53
CA ALA A 170 21.40 17.80 6.28
C ALA A 170 21.33 16.41 5.62
N GLU A 171 22.41 15.64 5.64
CA GLU A 171 22.44 14.24 5.20
C GLU A 171 21.60 13.34 6.12
N GLY A 172 21.61 13.58 7.43
CA GLY A 172 20.76 12.91 8.40
C GLY A 172 19.28 13.23 8.16
N ALA A 173 18.93 14.50 8.04
CA ALA A 173 17.57 14.94 7.70
C ALA A 173 17.12 14.45 6.32
N PHE A 174 18.05 14.31 5.37
CA PHE A 174 17.82 13.72 4.05
C PHE A 174 17.51 12.23 4.16
N ARG A 175 18.34 11.46 4.88
CA ARG A 175 18.09 10.03 5.14
C ARG A 175 16.78 9.82 5.89
N ASP A 176 16.47 10.65 6.88
CA ASP A 176 15.22 10.59 7.63
C ASP A 176 14.01 10.95 6.76
N SER A 177 14.16 11.86 5.81
CA SER A 177 13.08 12.21 4.86
C SER A 177 12.86 11.12 3.82
N LEU A 178 13.92 10.48 3.32
CA LEU A 178 13.79 9.34 2.41
C LEU A 178 13.30 8.06 3.12
N ALA A 179 13.71 7.83 4.37
CA ALA A 179 13.26 6.68 5.16
C ALA A 179 11.76 6.70 5.46
N ARG A 180 11.13 7.89 5.41
CA ARG A 180 9.67 8.05 5.55
C ARG A 180 8.88 7.65 4.31
N VAL A 181 9.54 7.49 3.17
CA VAL A 181 8.88 7.06 1.95
C VAL A 181 8.72 5.53 2.00
N PRO A 182 7.48 5.00 2.01
CA PRO A 182 7.28 3.55 2.00
C PRO A 182 7.91 2.98 0.73
N SER A 183 8.99 2.22 0.93
CA SER A 183 9.72 1.62 -0.18
C SER A 183 9.06 0.28 -0.55
N PRO A 184 8.87 0.00 -1.84
CA PRO A 184 8.36 -1.28 -2.29
C PRO A 184 9.32 -2.39 -1.84
N VAL A 185 8.76 -3.39 -1.17
CA VAL A 185 9.55 -4.48 -0.59
C VAL A 185 10.10 -5.35 -1.72
N ALA A 186 11.43 -5.37 -1.87
CA ALA A 186 12.08 -6.32 -2.75
C ALA A 186 11.89 -7.75 -2.22
N VAL A 187 11.65 -8.69 -3.14
CA VAL A 187 11.60 -10.11 -2.81
C VAL A 187 12.89 -10.79 -3.24
N PRO A 188 13.27 -11.90 -2.59
CA PRO A 188 14.36 -12.74 -3.09
C PRO A 188 14.08 -13.17 -4.53
N ALA A 189 15.08 -13.04 -5.41
CA ALA A 189 14.97 -13.49 -6.78
C ALA A 189 14.81 -15.02 -6.79
N ARG A 190 13.60 -15.50 -7.12
CA ARG A 190 13.34 -16.92 -7.41
C ARG A 190 13.78 -17.23 -8.85
N PRO A 191 13.98 -18.52 -9.23
CA PRO A 191 14.36 -18.87 -10.58
C PRO A 191 13.30 -18.40 -11.59
N PHE A 192 13.58 -17.23 -12.17
CA PHE A 192 12.74 -16.52 -13.12
C PHE A 192 12.31 -17.35 -14.34
N ALA A 193 13.09 -18.40 -14.64
CA ALA A 193 12.86 -19.34 -15.74
C ALA A 193 11.52 -20.09 -15.67
N GLU A 194 10.91 -20.27 -14.50
CA GLU A 194 9.60 -20.93 -14.39
C GLU A 194 8.44 -20.02 -14.86
N TYR A 195 8.53 -18.71 -14.64
CA TYR A 195 7.46 -17.74 -14.96
C TYR A 195 7.32 -17.45 -16.46
N CYS A 196 8.43 -17.52 -17.20
CA CYS A 196 8.46 -17.26 -18.64
C CYS A 196 8.17 -18.51 -19.49
N LYS A 197 7.91 -19.67 -18.87
CA LYS A 197 7.35 -20.82 -19.58
C LYS A 197 5.88 -20.53 -19.92
N GLY A 198 5.63 -20.12 -21.16
CA GLY A 198 4.31 -19.76 -21.69
C GLY A 198 4.22 -18.28 -22.05
N ALA A 199 4.57 -17.39 -21.12
CA ALA A 199 4.57 -15.95 -21.38
C ALA A 199 5.68 -15.52 -22.35
N ARG A 200 5.36 -14.67 -23.34
CA ARG A 200 6.33 -14.02 -24.24
C ARG A 200 7.20 -12.99 -23.49
N CYS A 201 7.99 -13.44 -22.53
CA CYS A 201 8.94 -12.60 -21.81
C CYS A 201 10.05 -12.11 -22.73
N ARG A 202 10.49 -10.87 -22.54
CA ARG A 202 11.67 -10.33 -23.22
C ARG A 202 12.56 -9.66 -22.18
N SER A 203 13.74 -10.25 -21.97
CA SER A 203 14.73 -9.76 -21.02
C SER A 203 15.79 -8.92 -21.71
N LYS A 204 16.27 -7.90 -21.01
CA LYS A 204 17.43 -7.10 -21.41
C LYS A 204 18.31 -6.91 -20.19
N LYS A 205 19.63 -7.04 -20.38
CA LYS A 205 20.62 -6.69 -19.36
C LYS A 205 21.23 -5.34 -19.68
N ALA A 206 21.35 -4.49 -18.68
CA ALA A 206 21.93 -3.16 -18.86
C ALA A 206 22.53 -2.65 -17.54
N ARG A 207 23.56 -1.80 -17.67
CA ARG A 207 23.96 -0.91 -16.58
C ARG A 207 22.87 0.13 -16.41
N VAL A 208 22.54 0.47 -15.18
CA VAL A 208 21.49 1.44 -14.88
C VAL A 208 22.05 2.65 -14.16
N THR A 209 21.58 3.83 -14.55
CA THR A 209 21.61 5.07 -13.78
C THR A 209 20.25 5.27 -13.12
N ILE A 210 20.11 6.32 -12.34
CA ILE A 210 18.87 6.61 -11.61
C ILE A 210 18.10 7.71 -12.33
N ASP A 211 16.78 7.49 -12.47
CA ASP A 211 15.84 8.52 -12.89
C ASP A 211 15.06 9.01 -11.67
N THR A 212 15.04 10.32 -11.47
CA THR A 212 14.29 10.95 -10.37
C THR A 212 13.13 11.81 -10.86
N ASP A 213 12.81 11.71 -12.15
CA ASP A 213 11.78 12.50 -12.80
C ASP A 213 10.38 12.22 -12.21
N GLY A 214 9.51 13.24 -12.30
CA GLY A 214 8.10 13.10 -11.99
C GLY A 214 7.59 14.00 -10.87
N TYR A 215 6.46 13.62 -10.28
CA TYR A 215 5.75 14.43 -9.28
C TYR A 215 6.01 13.91 -7.87
N ILE A 216 7.10 14.39 -7.27
CA ILE A 216 7.49 14.02 -5.90
C ILE A 216 6.53 14.68 -4.90
N VAL A 217 5.78 13.85 -4.17
CA VAL A 217 4.65 14.30 -3.34
C VAL A 217 5.13 14.99 -2.07
N ASP A 218 6.20 14.48 -1.45
CA ASP A 218 6.80 15.07 -0.26
C ASP A 218 7.63 16.32 -0.66
N PRO A 219 7.27 17.53 -0.19
CA PRO A 219 7.98 18.76 -0.55
C PRO A 219 9.44 18.81 -0.08
N ALA A 220 9.75 18.20 1.07
CA ALA A 220 11.10 18.16 1.61
C ALA A 220 11.99 17.21 0.79
N VAL A 221 11.46 16.04 0.44
CA VAL A 221 12.16 15.11 -0.46
C VAL A 221 12.33 15.74 -1.85
N ARG A 222 11.26 16.36 -2.39
CA ARG A 222 11.28 17.05 -3.69
C ARG A 222 12.38 18.09 -3.77
N ALA A 223 12.53 18.92 -2.73
CA ALA A 223 13.55 19.97 -2.71
C ALA A 223 14.97 19.41 -2.92
N ILE A 224 15.21 18.18 -2.46
CA ILE A 224 16.52 17.54 -2.57
C ILE A 224 16.65 16.83 -3.92
N VAL A 225 15.71 15.94 -4.26
CA VAL A 225 15.84 15.12 -5.48
C VAL A 225 15.77 15.95 -6.77
N SER A 226 15.06 17.08 -6.75
CA SER A 226 15.02 18.02 -7.88
C SER A 226 16.19 19.00 -7.94
N SER A 227 17.08 18.98 -6.94
CA SER A 227 18.27 19.83 -6.96
C SER A 227 19.26 19.35 -8.02
N LYS A 228 19.98 20.28 -8.65
CA LYS A 228 20.99 19.92 -9.65
C LYS A 228 22.14 19.09 -9.08
N ASP A 229 22.40 19.24 -7.77
CA ASP A 229 23.43 18.50 -7.06
C ASP A 229 23.03 17.04 -6.88
N TYR A 230 21.73 16.76 -6.72
CA TYR A 230 21.19 15.41 -6.64
C TYR A 230 20.97 14.78 -8.01
N ASP A 231 20.27 15.48 -8.90
CA ASP A 231 19.99 15.07 -10.28
C ASP A 231 20.03 16.28 -11.22
N ARG A 232 21.09 16.33 -12.04
CA ARG A 232 21.28 17.41 -13.03
C ARG A 232 20.22 17.39 -14.13
N HIS A 233 19.57 16.25 -14.34
CA HIS A 233 18.66 15.99 -15.45
C HIS A 233 17.19 15.91 -15.02
N TYR A 234 16.90 16.11 -13.73
CA TYR A 234 15.54 16.09 -13.19
C TYR A 234 14.54 16.89 -14.04
N GLN A 235 13.41 16.25 -14.30
CA GLN A 235 12.22 16.85 -14.87
C GLN A 235 11.02 16.59 -13.94
N PRO A 236 10.10 17.55 -13.79
CA PRO A 236 8.93 17.38 -12.93
C PRO A 236 7.86 16.45 -13.53
N ARG A 237 8.17 15.74 -14.63
CA ARG A 237 7.21 14.97 -15.42
C ARG A 237 7.85 13.72 -15.98
N THR A 238 7.20 12.59 -15.76
CA THR A 238 7.44 11.34 -16.50
C THR A 238 6.59 11.28 -17.76
N ALA A 239 6.96 10.45 -18.73
CA ALA A 239 6.19 10.22 -19.94
C ALA A 239 4.87 9.49 -19.65
N MET A 240 4.86 8.59 -18.65
CA MET A 240 3.63 8.03 -18.12
C MET A 240 3.00 9.00 -17.13
N SER A 241 1.69 9.13 -17.22
CA SER A 241 0.85 9.81 -16.24
C SER A 241 -0.35 8.95 -15.91
N TYR A 242 -0.97 9.25 -14.78
CA TYR A 242 -2.29 8.77 -14.43
C TYR A 242 -3.27 9.94 -14.43
N ALA A 243 -4.51 9.65 -14.84
CA ALA A 243 -5.61 10.59 -14.64
C ALA A 243 -5.77 10.75 -13.13
N GLY A 244 -6.00 11.96 -12.61
CA GLY A 244 -6.80 12.06 -11.39
C GLY A 244 -8.24 12.04 -11.86
N ALA A 245 -9.12 11.25 -11.25
CA ALA A 245 -10.49 10.99 -11.69
C ALA A 245 -11.26 12.23 -12.23
N GLU A 246 -10.94 13.45 -11.77
CA GLU A 246 -11.49 14.73 -12.28
C GLU A 246 -10.45 15.88 -12.31
N GLY A 247 -9.15 15.60 -12.43
CA GLY A 247 -8.07 16.59 -12.24
C GLY A 247 -6.93 16.56 -13.27
N PRO A 248 -5.95 17.49 -13.18
CA PRO A 248 -4.80 17.51 -14.08
C PRO A 248 -4.00 16.21 -13.97
N ALA A 249 -3.45 15.75 -15.10
CA ALA A 249 -2.63 14.55 -15.15
C ALA A 249 -1.51 14.61 -14.10
N ARG A 250 -1.37 13.53 -13.32
CA ARG A 250 -0.32 13.36 -12.33
C ARG A 250 0.76 12.43 -12.88
N TYR A 251 2.00 12.75 -12.56
CA TYR A 251 3.17 11.99 -12.97
C TYR A 251 3.58 11.02 -11.88
N LEU A 252 4.42 10.05 -12.22
CA LEU A 252 4.90 9.08 -11.24
C LEU A 252 5.75 9.79 -10.18
N ASP A 253 5.69 9.34 -8.95
CA ASP A 253 6.65 9.75 -7.91
C ASP A 253 7.82 8.76 -7.93
N ALA A 254 8.99 9.19 -8.40
CA ALA A 254 10.19 8.34 -8.50
C ALA A 254 10.63 7.74 -7.18
N THR A 255 10.32 8.39 -6.04
CA THR A 255 10.73 7.93 -4.70
C THR A 255 9.81 6.83 -4.18
N ARG A 256 8.62 6.68 -4.76
CA ARG A 256 7.59 5.75 -4.30
C ARG A 256 7.31 4.62 -5.29
N ILE A 257 7.29 4.92 -6.58
CA ILE A 257 6.84 3.99 -7.63
C ILE A 257 8.06 3.38 -8.33
N PRO A 258 8.25 2.05 -8.29
CA PRO A 258 9.23 1.37 -9.12
C PRO A 258 8.85 1.52 -10.59
N TYR A 259 9.71 2.19 -11.34
CA TYR A 259 9.57 2.22 -12.78
C TYR A 259 10.92 2.08 -13.48
N VAL A 260 10.86 1.70 -14.75
CA VAL A 260 12.00 1.69 -15.66
C VAL A 260 11.79 2.70 -16.78
N VAL A 261 12.88 3.28 -17.25
CA VAL A 261 12.88 4.24 -18.34
C VAL A 261 13.16 3.50 -19.64
N LYS A 262 12.21 3.53 -20.58
CA LYS A 262 12.43 2.93 -21.90
C LYS A 262 13.15 3.90 -22.84
N HIS A 263 13.87 3.35 -23.78
CA HIS A 263 14.26 4.10 -24.97
C HIS A 263 13.03 4.38 -25.86
N ARG A 264 13.05 5.50 -26.60
CA ARG A 264 12.03 5.87 -27.60
C ARG A 264 11.69 4.74 -28.59
N ASP A 265 12.69 4.07 -29.16
CA ASP A 265 12.47 2.99 -30.15
C ASP A 265 12.39 1.60 -29.49
N SER A 266 12.25 1.52 -28.17
CA SER A 266 11.97 0.24 -27.51
C SER A 266 10.59 -0.27 -27.95
N PRO A 267 10.42 -1.59 -28.19
CA PRO A 267 9.10 -2.17 -28.44
C PRO A 267 8.23 -2.22 -27.17
N TRP A 268 8.78 -1.86 -26.00
CA TRP A 268 8.03 -1.77 -24.75
C TRP A 268 7.17 -0.50 -24.75
N ALA A 269 5.94 -0.61 -24.28
CA ALA A 269 5.02 0.51 -24.17
C ALA A 269 5.00 1.05 -22.73
N LEU A 270 4.67 2.34 -22.59
CA LEU A 270 4.38 2.91 -21.27
C LEU A 270 3.24 2.13 -20.59
N GLY A 271 3.44 1.78 -19.32
CA GLY A 271 2.52 0.96 -18.54
C GLY A 271 2.78 -0.55 -18.62
N ASP A 272 3.70 -1.02 -19.46
CA ASP A 272 4.08 -2.43 -19.46
C ASP A 272 4.67 -2.80 -18.09
N LEU A 273 4.32 -3.98 -17.58
CA LEU A 273 4.86 -4.49 -16.33
C LEU A 273 6.16 -5.26 -16.58
N VAL A 274 7.17 -4.98 -15.76
CA VAL A 274 8.49 -5.59 -15.85
C VAL A 274 8.92 -6.14 -14.50
N LEU A 275 9.69 -7.22 -14.52
CA LEU A 275 10.50 -7.64 -13.38
C LEU A 275 11.90 -7.06 -13.55
N VAL A 276 12.42 -6.45 -12.49
CA VAL A 276 13.80 -5.94 -12.43
C VAL A 276 14.57 -6.76 -11.42
N GLU A 277 15.73 -7.26 -11.80
CA GLU A 277 16.54 -8.17 -10.99
C GLU A 277 17.99 -7.69 -10.92
N HIS A 278 18.54 -7.67 -9.71
CA HIS A 278 19.92 -7.30 -9.43
C HIS A 278 20.44 -8.04 -8.19
N GLN A 279 21.58 -8.73 -8.32
CA GLN A 279 22.30 -9.37 -7.20
C GLN A 279 21.40 -10.15 -6.21
N GLY A 280 20.48 -10.98 -6.74
CA GLY A 280 19.61 -11.83 -5.92
C GLY A 280 18.36 -11.14 -5.35
N ARG A 281 18.14 -9.86 -5.68
CA ARG A 281 16.93 -9.10 -5.35
C ARG A 281 16.11 -8.88 -6.60
N SER A 282 14.78 -8.84 -6.45
CA SER A 282 13.89 -8.47 -7.52
C SER A 282 12.75 -7.57 -7.06
N VAL A 283 12.28 -6.73 -7.99
CA VAL A 283 11.14 -5.84 -7.82
C VAL A 283 10.34 -5.78 -9.11
N VAL A 284 9.01 -5.83 -9.00
CA VAL A 284 8.12 -5.56 -10.12
C VAL A 284 8.01 -4.05 -10.28
N ALA A 285 8.19 -3.58 -11.51
CA ALA A 285 8.15 -2.18 -11.87
C ALA A 285 7.27 -1.98 -13.11
N ILE A 286 6.95 -0.72 -13.37
CA ILE A 286 6.21 -0.30 -14.56
C ILE A 286 7.14 0.40 -15.56
N VAL A 287 6.90 0.29 -16.86
CA VAL A 287 7.59 1.14 -17.84
C VAL A 287 6.97 2.55 -17.75
N GLY A 288 7.65 3.43 -17.01
CA GLY A 288 7.08 4.70 -16.54
C GLY A 288 7.55 5.94 -17.29
N ASP A 289 8.71 5.89 -17.94
CA ASP A 289 9.26 7.06 -18.63
C ASP A 289 9.93 6.72 -19.97
N THR A 290 10.23 7.74 -20.77
CA THR A 290 10.97 7.62 -22.03
C THR A 290 12.22 8.49 -22.03
N GLY A 291 13.36 7.83 -21.85
CA GLY A 291 14.67 8.46 -21.82
C GLY A 291 15.14 8.88 -23.22
N ARG A 292 15.99 9.91 -23.24
CA ARG A 292 16.54 10.51 -24.48
C ARG A 292 17.58 9.63 -25.17
N ARG A 293 18.22 8.71 -24.44
CA ARG A 293 19.33 7.88 -24.95
C ARG A 293 18.83 6.56 -25.52
N ARG A 294 19.58 5.98 -26.46
CA ARG A 294 19.28 4.71 -27.17
C ARG A 294 19.28 3.44 -26.31
N ARG A 295 19.23 3.55 -24.97
CA ARG A 295 19.32 2.41 -24.05
C ARG A 295 18.27 2.52 -22.94
N ILE A 296 17.76 1.37 -22.50
CA ILE A 296 16.86 1.23 -21.34
C ILE A 296 17.81 1.14 -20.16
N ASN A 297 18.16 2.30 -19.60
CA ASN A 297 19.34 2.44 -18.76
C ASN A 297 19.05 3.23 -17.50
N GLU A 298 17.81 3.57 -17.21
CA GLU A 298 17.47 4.27 -15.99
C GLU A 298 16.33 3.54 -15.28
N ILE A 299 16.41 3.53 -13.96
CA ILE A 299 15.38 2.99 -13.06
C ILE A 299 15.06 4.05 -12.02
N SER A 300 13.83 4.05 -11.50
CA SER A 300 13.43 5.02 -10.49
C SER A 300 14.21 4.87 -9.18
N HIS A 301 14.25 5.95 -8.40
CA HIS A 301 14.79 5.94 -7.03
C HIS A 301 14.20 4.78 -6.19
N ALA A 302 12.89 4.56 -6.26
CA ALA A 302 12.22 3.47 -5.56
C ALA A 302 12.71 2.08 -6.00
N ALA A 303 12.88 1.86 -7.31
CA ALA A 303 13.38 0.60 -7.85
C ALA A 303 14.83 0.35 -7.42
N ALA A 304 15.68 1.37 -7.46
CA ALA A 304 17.07 1.26 -7.02
C ALA A 304 17.17 0.92 -5.53
N THR A 305 16.41 1.61 -4.70
CA THR A 305 16.34 1.37 -3.24
C THR A 305 15.95 -0.08 -2.95
N ALA A 306 14.87 -0.57 -3.59
CA ALA A 306 14.43 -1.96 -3.44
C ALA A 306 15.53 -2.97 -3.82
N LEU A 307 16.27 -2.69 -4.91
CA LEU A 307 17.34 -3.55 -5.41
C LEU A 307 18.66 -3.42 -4.64
N GLY A 308 18.76 -2.52 -3.66
CA GLY A 308 20.02 -2.22 -2.97
C GLY A 308 21.05 -1.51 -3.83
N ILE A 309 20.60 -0.77 -4.83
CA ILE A 309 21.42 0.08 -5.69
C ILE A 309 21.39 1.50 -5.12
N ASP A 310 22.52 2.23 -5.15
CA ASP A 310 22.58 3.63 -4.73
C ASP A 310 21.54 4.46 -5.54
N PRO A 311 20.52 5.06 -4.90
CA PRO A 311 19.43 5.75 -5.56
C PRO A 311 19.73 7.24 -5.85
N HIS A 312 20.99 7.66 -5.76
CA HIS A 312 21.39 9.02 -6.09
C HIS A 312 21.32 9.31 -7.60
N GLY A 313 20.66 10.41 -8.00
CA GLY A 313 20.44 10.76 -9.42
C GLY A 313 21.73 10.92 -10.23
N ASN A 314 22.70 11.63 -9.66
CA ASN A 314 23.99 11.92 -10.32
C ASN A 314 25.06 10.83 -10.13
N THR A 315 25.17 10.23 -8.94
CA THR A 315 26.29 9.35 -8.58
C THR A 315 25.90 7.88 -8.41
N GLY A 316 24.61 7.59 -8.33
CA GLY A 316 24.08 6.26 -8.08
C GLY A 316 23.97 5.40 -9.33
N GLY A 317 23.19 4.33 -9.20
CA GLY A 317 23.06 3.29 -10.22
C GLY A 317 24.02 2.12 -9.99
N SER A 318 24.09 1.24 -10.98
CA SER A 318 24.92 0.02 -10.90
C SER A 318 25.79 -0.16 -12.13
N PRO A 319 27.12 -0.34 -11.95
CA PRO A 319 28.00 -0.78 -13.02
C PRO A 319 27.76 -2.25 -13.39
N ASP A 320 27.17 -3.04 -12.48
CA ASP A 320 26.79 -4.41 -12.77
C ASP A 320 25.50 -4.46 -13.58
N PRO A 321 25.33 -5.45 -14.48
CA PRO A 321 24.12 -5.53 -15.28
C PRO A 321 22.89 -5.85 -14.42
N VAL A 322 21.91 -4.95 -14.43
CA VAL A 322 20.54 -5.21 -14.00
C VAL A 322 19.81 -5.93 -15.13
N THR A 323 19.04 -6.96 -14.79
CA THR A 323 18.17 -7.66 -15.75
C THR A 323 16.76 -7.07 -15.66
N VAL A 324 16.25 -6.55 -16.76
CA VAL A 324 14.86 -6.08 -16.86
C VAL A 324 14.11 -7.01 -17.80
N THR A 325 13.07 -7.65 -17.31
CA THR A 325 12.23 -8.54 -18.11
C THR A 325 10.80 -8.04 -18.20
N ARG A 326 10.35 -7.78 -19.42
CA ARG A 326 8.93 -7.52 -19.69
C ARG A 326 8.09 -8.77 -19.45
N LEU A 327 7.04 -8.65 -18.64
CA LEU A 327 6.16 -9.74 -18.25
C LEU A 327 5.06 -9.96 -19.30
N GLY A 328 5.42 -10.67 -20.37
CA GLY A 328 4.49 -10.99 -21.45
C GLY A 328 3.90 -9.74 -22.11
N ASN A 329 2.57 -9.70 -22.21
CA ASN A 329 1.80 -8.56 -22.72
C ASN A 329 1.02 -7.84 -21.60
N LEU A 330 1.43 -8.03 -20.34
CA LEU A 330 0.78 -7.39 -19.20
C LEU A 330 1.09 -5.89 -19.20
N ARG A 331 0.03 -5.09 -19.26
CA ARG A 331 0.14 -3.63 -19.35
C ARG A 331 -0.99 -2.95 -18.60
N LEU A 332 -0.63 -2.08 -17.67
CA LEU A 332 -1.54 -1.16 -17.02
C LEU A 332 -1.80 0.04 -17.96
N ARG A 333 -3.04 0.16 -18.44
CA ARG A 333 -3.41 1.23 -19.38
C ARG A 333 -4.17 2.34 -18.66
N ARG A 334 -3.67 3.57 -18.80
CA ARG A 334 -4.29 4.80 -18.27
C ARG A 334 -4.74 4.62 -16.83
N PRO A 335 -3.79 4.41 -15.88
CA PRO A 335 -4.17 4.39 -14.49
C PRO A 335 -4.88 5.70 -14.10
N GLU A 336 -5.79 5.60 -13.15
CA GLU A 336 -6.64 6.70 -12.64
C GLU A 336 -6.20 7.14 -11.24
N SER A 337 -5.23 6.43 -10.67
CA SER A 337 -4.61 6.80 -9.41
C SER A 337 -3.25 6.14 -9.24
N GLU A 338 -2.45 6.72 -8.36
CA GLU A 338 -1.24 6.08 -7.86
C GLU A 338 -1.55 4.77 -7.11
N ALA A 339 -2.67 4.72 -6.39
CA ALA A 339 -3.13 3.53 -5.69
C ALA A 339 -3.38 2.34 -6.65
N GLN A 340 -3.94 2.59 -7.83
CA GLN A 340 -4.11 1.56 -8.85
C GLN A 340 -2.76 1.03 -9.36
N ILE A 341 -1.75 1.89 -9.49
CA ILE A 341 -0.40 1.48 -9.86
C ILE A 341 0.17 0.56 -8.78
N PHE A 342 0.09 0.96 -7.51
CA PHE A 342 0.55 0.12 -6.40
C PHE A 342 -0.17 -1.23 -6.35
N ALA A 343 -1.49 -1.24 -6.47
CA ALA A 343 -2.27 -2.49 -6.48
C ALA A 343 -1.84 -3.43 -7.63
N ALA A 344 -1.56 -2.88 -8.81
CA ALA A 344 -1.08 -3.67 -9.95
C ALA A 344 0.34 -4.22 -9.71
N LEU A 345 1.25 -3.41 -9.15
CA LEU A 345 2.61 -3.83 -8.82
C LEU A 345 2.62 -4.89 -7.71
N GLU A 346 1.87 -4.68 -6.63
CA GLU A 346 1.73 -5.63 -5.52
C GLU A 346 1.13 -6.95 -5.99
N ALA A 347 0.05 -6.91 -6.78
CA ALA A 347 -0.56 -8.11 -7.32
C ALA A 347 0.44 -8.91 -8.17
N MET A 348 1.24 -8.23 -8.99
CA MET A 348 2.27 -8.89 -9.78
C MET A 348 3.46 -9.35 -8.93
N GLN A 349 3.84 -8.61 -7.90
CA GLN A 349 4.90 -8.99 -6.98
C GLN A 349 4.55 -10.29 -6.26
N THR A 350 3.31 -10.43 -5.80
CA THR A 350 2.78 -11.66 -5.18
C THR A 350 2.70 -12.81 -6.18
N TRP A 351 2.25 -12.54 -7.41
CA TRP A 351 2.22 -13.54 -8.48
C TRP A 351 3.63 -14.06 -8.83
N VAL A 352 4.60 -13.15 -9.00
CA VAL A 352 6.02 -13.50 -9.20
C VAL A 352 6.60 -14.14 -7.92
N GLY A 353 6.07 -13.85 -6.73
CA GLY A 353 6.43 -14.53 -5.48
C GLY A 353 6.10 -16.02 -5.45
N GLY A 354 5.30 -16.51 -6.39
CA GLY A 354 4.93 -17.93 -6.51
C GLY A 354 3.54 -18.25 -5.95
N ASP A 355 2.75 -17.23 -5.60
CA ASP A 355 1.38 -17.44 -5.13
C ASP A 355 0.43 -17.65 -6.33
N LYS A 356 0.34 -18.90 -6.78
CA LYS A 356 -0.40 -19.30 -8.00
C LYS A 356 -1.92 -19.15 -7.86
N ALA A 357 -2.45 -18.96 -6.64
CA ALA A 357 -3.87 -18.77 -6.39
C ALA A 357 -4.45 -17.53 -7.12
N MET A 358 -3.64 -16.50 -7.35
CA MET A 358 -4.05 -15.33 -8.14
C MET A 358 -4.04 -15.56 -9.66
N ALA A 359 -3.35 -16.59 -10.15
CA ALA A 359 -3.22 -16.86 -11.59
C ALA A 359 -4.46 -17.53 -12.21
N GLN A 360 -5.39 -18.03 -11.39
CA GLN A 360 -6.57 -18.80 -11.83
C GLN A 360 -7.85 -17.96 -11.97
N GLY A 361 -7.85 -16.70 -11.56
CA GLY A 361 -8.94 -15.75 -11.82
C GLY A 361 -8.77 -15.08 -13.18
N ASN A 362 -9.79 -15.15 -14.04
CA ASN A 362 -9.79 -14.65 -15.43
C ASN A 362 -8.87 -13.44 -15.71
N SER A 363 -7.90 -13.67 -16.59
CA SER A 363 -6.78 -12.79 -16.98
C SER A 363 -7.15 -11.54 -17.80
N ALA A 364 -8.41 -11.14 -17.83
CA ALA A 364 -8.86 -10.09 -18.76
C ALA A 364 -8.90 -8.67 -18.17
N ASP A 365 -9.20 -8.50 -16.87
CA ASP A 365 -9.48 -7.18 -16.28
C ASP A 365 -8.99 -7.05 -14.81
N PHE A 366 -7.75 -7.42 -14.54
CA PHE A 366 -7.16 -7.16 -13.22
C PHE A 366 -6.63 -5.73 -13.15
N TYR A 367 -7.31 -4.84 -12.42
CA TYR A 367 -6.89 -3.46 -12.12
C TYR A 367 -6.59 -2.61 -13.36
N GLY A 368 -7.24 -2.87 -14.50
CA GLY A 368 -6.94 -2.20 -15.77
C GLY A 368 -5.69 -2.74 -16.51
N VAL A 369 -5.12 -3.85 -16.02
CA VAL A 369 -4.08 -4.61 -16.72
C VAL A 369 -4.74 -5.48 -17.79
N ARG A 370 -4.53 -5.15 -19.06
CA ARG A 370 -4.97 -5.97 -20.20
C ARG A 370 -3.83 -6.83 -20.71
N GLY A 371 -4.09 -8.13 -20.88
CA GLY A 371 -3.18 -9.08 -21.53
C GLY A 371 -3.27 -10.46 -20.88
N GLY A 372 -3.31 -11.51 -21.69
CA GLY A 372 -3.27 -12.89 -21.19
C GLY A 372 -1.83 -13.40 -21.09
N LEU A 373 -1.53 -14.14 -20.02
CA LEU A 373 -0.48 -15.15 -20.00
C LEU A 373 -1.02 -16.33 -20.82
N LYS A 374 -0.90 -16.27 -22.15
CA LYS A 374 -1.20 -17.43 -23.01
C LYS A 374 0.01 -18.32 -23.11
#